data_AF-A0A936Q0D7-F1
#
_entry.id   AF-A0A936Q0D7-F1
#
_cell.length_a   1.000
_cell.length_b   1.000
_cell.length_c   1.000
_cell.angle_alpha   90.00
_cell.angle_beta   90.00
_cell.angle_gamma   90.00
#
_symmetry.space_group_name_H-M   'P 1'
#
loop_
_entity.id
_entity.type
_entity.pdbx_description
1 polymer ?
#
loop_
_entity_poly.entity_id
_entity_poly.type
_entity_poly.pdbx_seq_one_letter_code
_entity_poly.pdbx_strand_id
1 'polypeptide(L)'
;MSKRSKDEVAEELIAYHFRIEPGMVEIYRLDDPEDAEAPIRLLEVNQETIGTDAEIISFGFAPSERVPFSTVVAEITPNELDQLRATGFPKGWDLSAARVTRRSSA
;
A
#
# COMPACT_ATOMS: atom_id res chain seq x y z
N MET A 1 -25.71 -9.77 -8.02
CA MET A 1 -24.24 -9.62 -8.01
C MET A 1 -23.79 -9.62 -6.57
N SER A 2 -22.94 -10.57 -6.15
CA SER A 2 -22.33 -10.47 -4.81
C SER A 2 -21.45 -9.22 -4.80
N LYS A 3 -21.64 -8.35 -3.81
CA LYS A 3 -20.78 -7.19 -3.59
C LYS A 3 -19.39 -7.73 -3.24
N ARG A 4 -18.37 -7.44 -4.05
CA ARG A 4 -16.97 -7.83 -3.75
C ARG A 4 -16.57 -7.25 -2.40
N SER A 5 -15.88 -8.05 -1.59
CA SER A 5 -15.37 -7.61 -0.29
C SER A 5 -14.19 -6.64 -0.46
N LYS A 6 -13.92 -5.83 0.57
CA LYS A 6 -12.77 -4.92 0.61
C LYS A 6 -11.45 -5.70 0.52
N ASP A 7 -11.40 -6.88 1.14
CA ASP A 7 -10.24 -7.78 1.12
C ASP A 7 -9.95 -8.27 -0.30
N GLU A 8 -10.96 -8.84 -0.98
CA GLU A 8 -10.80 -9.32 -2.36
C GLU A 8 -10.33 -8.20 -3.29
N VAL A 9 -10.90 -7.00 -3.17
CA VAL A 9 -10.51 -5.86 -4.01
C VAL A 9 -9.09 -5.37 -3.69
N ALA A 10 -8.69 -5.35 -2.42
CA ALA A 10 -7.34 -4.97 -2.03
C ALA A 10 -6.30 -5.98 -2.53
N GLU A 11 -6.58 -7.27 -2.46
CA GLU A 11 -5.70 -8.33 -2.99
C GLU A 11 -5.55 -8.25 -4.51
N GLU A 12 -6.66 -8.02 -5.25
CA GLU A 12 -6.62 -7.78 -6.70
C GLU A 12 -5.81 -6.53 -7.05
N LEU A 13 -5.96 -5.45 -6.26
CA LEU A 13 -5.23 -4.20 -6.46
C LEU A 13 -3.73 -4.37 -6.21
N ILE A 14 -3.33 -5.07 -5.15
CA ILE A 14 -1.94 -5.41 -4.85
C ILE A 14 -1.35 -6.26 -5.99
N ALA A 15 -2.06 -7.30 -6.43
CA ALA A 15 -1.63 -8.14 -7.54
C ALA A 15 -1.49 -7.35 -8.85
N TYR A 16 -2.35 -6.35 -9.07
CA TYR A 16 -2.25 -5.44 -10.20
C TYR A 16 -0.94 -4.64 -10.17
N HIS A 17 -0.61 -3.99 -9.04
CA HIS A 17 0.61 -3.18 -8.90
C HIS A 17 1.87 -4.03 -9.13
N PHE A 18 1.96 -5.22 -8.54
CA PHE A 18 3.09 -6.13 -8.83
C PHE A 18 3.23 -6.51 -10.32
N ARG A 19 2.10 -6.61 -11.04
CA ARG A 19 2.08 -6.97 -12.45
C ARG A 19 2.52 -5.82 -13.37
N ILE A 20 2.17 -4.58 -13.02
CA ILE A 20 2.43 -3.41 -13.89
C ILE A 20 3.70 -2.66 -13.52
N GLU A 21 4.17 -2.75 -12.27
CA GLU A 21 5.37 -2.08 -11.77
C GLU A 21 6.51 -3.10 -11.61
N PRO A 22 7.50 -3.17 -12.52
CA PRO A 22 8.60 -4.12 -12.43
C PRO A 22 9.47 -3.93 -11.18
N GLY A 23 9.69 -2.67 -10.77
CA GLY A 23 10.45 -2.32 -9.57
C GLY A 23 9.76 -2.59 -8.22
N MET A 24 8.48 -3.01 -8.21
CA MET A 24 7.73 -3.25 -6.97
C MET A 24 8.31 -4.42 -6.17
N VAL A 25 8.83 -4.14 -4.97
CA VAL A 25 9.49 -5.10 -4.07
C VAL A 25 8.50 -5.71 -3.08
N GLU A 26 7.80 -4.85 -2.34
CA GLU A 26 6.81 -5.26 -1.36
C GLU A 26 5.71 -4.19 -1.20
N ILE A 27 4.52 -4.63 -0.86
CA ILE A 27 3.38 -3.75 -0.58
C ILE A 27 2.85 -4.10 0.81
N TYR A 28 2.77 -3.09 1.67
CA TYR A 28 2.12 -3.17 2.98
C TYR A 28 0.70 -2.65 2.85
N ARG A 29 -0.27 -3.49 3.21
CA ARG A 29 -1.65 -3.09 3.38
C ARG A 29 -1.90 -2.76 4.84
N LEU A 30 -2.29 -1.50 5.08
CA LEU A 30 -2.67 -1.02 6.40
C LEU A 30 -4.19 -1.04 6.51
N ASP A 31 -4.69 -1.95 7.33
CA ASP A 31 -6.11 -2.02 7.65
C ASP A 31 -6.42 -1.20 8.90
N ASP A 32 -7.54 -0.50 8.89
CA ASP A 32 -8.14 0.06 10.09
C ASP A 32 -9.24 -0.90 10.55
N PRO A 33 -9.02 -1.69 11.63
CA PRO A 33 -10.00 -2.65 12.09
C PRO A 33 -11.20 -1.98 12.79
N GLU A 34 -11.08 -0.72 13.19
CA GLU A 34 -12.12 0.03 13.89
C GLU A 34 -13.04 0.79 12.93
N ASP A 35 -12.59 1.00 11.68
CA ASP A 35 -13.33 1.74 10.65
C ASP A 35 -13.49 0.93 9.35
N ALA A 36 -14.68 0.37 9.16
CA ALA A 36 -15.05 -0.35 7.94
C ALA A 36 -15.13 0.55 6.68
N GLU A 37 -15.32 1.86 6.85
CA GLU A 37 -15.38 2.85 5.78
C GLU A 37 -14.01 3.45 5.44
N ALA A 38 -12.98 3.15 6.25
CA ALA A 38 -11.61 3.57 5.98
C ALA A 38 -11.19 3.20 4.55
N PRO A 39 -10.30 3.96 3.92
CA PRO A 39 -9.79 3.61 2.59
C PRO A 39 -9.00 2.29 2.63
N ILE A 40 -8.80 1.68 1.47
CA ILE A 40 -7.71 0.71 1.26
C ILE A 40 -6.41 1.52 1.30
N ARG A 41 -5.56 1.31 2.30
CA ARG A 41 -4.29 2.03 2.43
C ARG A 41 -3.12 1.11 2.08
N LEU A 42 -2.33 1.50 1.09
CA LEU A 42 -1.16 0.76 0.63
C LEU A 42 0.10 1.62 0.79
N LEU A 43 1.14 1.05 1.41
CA LEU A 43 2.50 1.56 1.32
C LEU A 43 3.27 0.65 0.38
N GLU A 44 3.70 1.21 -0.74
CA GLU A 44 4.36 0.52 -1.82
C GLU A 44 5.87 0.78 -1.76
N VAL A 45 6.65 -0.29 -1.75
CA VAL A 45 8.10 -0.24 -1.74
C VAL A 45 8.58 -0.56 -3.14
N ASN A 46 9.02 0.45 -3.86
CA ASN A 46 9.37 0.35 -5.28
C ASN A 46 10.83 0.80 -5.49
N GLN A 47 11.64 -0.02 -6.15
CA GLN A 47 13.04 0.30 -6.48
C GLN A 47 13.17 1.34 -7.60
N GLU A 48 12.13 1.55 -8.39
CA GLU A 48 12.12 2.45 -9.54
C GLU A 48 11.42 3.79 -9.23
N THR A 49 10.84 3.95 -8.03
CA THR A 49 10.22 5.21 -7.62
C THR A 49 11.27 6.26 -7.22
N ILE A 50 10.88 7.53 -7.28
CA ILE A 50 11.74 8.64 -6.86
C ILE A 50 11.55 8.84 -5.36
N GLY A 51 12.64 8.71 -4.59
CA GLY A 51 12.61 8.94 -3.15
C GLY A 51 12.17 10.36 -2.77
N THR A 52 11.58 10.46 -1.59
CA THR A 52 10.98 11.63 -0.95
C THR A 52 11.68 11.96 0.38
N ASP A 53 12.95 11.56 0.53
CA ASP A 53 13.73 11.70 1.77
C ASP A 53 13.01 11.13 3.00
N ALA A 54 12.41 9.94 2.84
CA ALA A 54 11.63 9.24 3.86
C ALA A 54 10.36 9.99 4.32
N GLU A 55 9.87 10.96 3.54
CA GLU A 55 8.55 11.55 3.72
C GLU A 55 7.47 10.67 3.06
N ILE A 56 6.40 10.34 3.80
CA ILE A 56 5.28 9.59 3.25
C ILE A 56 4.32 10.55 2.53
N ILE A 57 4.50 10.68 1.21
CA ILE A 57 3.62 11.45 0.34
C ILE A 57 2.55 10.50 -0.23
N SER A 58 1.29 10.74 0.13
CA SER A 58 0.18 9.86 -0.25
C SER A 58 -0.73 10.44 -1.33
N PHE A 59 -1.20 9.58 -2.22
CA PHE A 59 -2.15 9.85 -3.28
C PHE A 59 -3.50 9.21 -2.95
N GLY A 60 -4.57 10.02 -2.97
CA GLY A 60 -5.94 9.57 -2.72
C GLY A 60 -6.70 9.33 -4.02
N PHE A 61 -7.44 8.22 -4.09
CA PHE A 61 -8.28 7.85 -5.22
C PHE A 61 -9.73 7.65 -4.76
N ALA A 62 -10.65 8.28 -5.47
CA ALA A 62 -12.08 8.09 -5.27
C ALA A 62 -12.51 6.68 -5.72
N PRO A 63 -13.58 6.11 -5.13
CA PRO A 63 -14.15 4.84 -5.59
C PRO A 63 -14.47 4.86 -7.09
N SER A 64 -14.30 3.71 -7.74
CA SER A 64 -14.63 3.48 -9.14
C SER A 64 -15.37 2.15 -9.30
N GLU A 65 -15.87 1.87 -10.51
CA GLU A 65 -16.53 0.58 -10.80
C GLU A 65 -15.59 -0.62 -10.53
N ARG A 66 -14.30 -0.48 -10.82
CA ARG A 66 -13.29 -1.55 -10.64
C ARG A 66 -12.73 -1.62 -9.22
N VAL A 67 -12.72 -0.50 -8.49
CA VAL A 67 -12.26 -0.43 -7.09
C VAL A 67 -13.33 0.33 -6.31
N PRO A 68 -14.36 -0.34 -5.78
CA PRO A 68 -15.53 0.31 -5.17
C PRO A 68 -15.27 0.86 -3.75
N PHE A 69 -14.01 1.08 -3.40
CA PHE A 69 -13.55 1.61 -2.12
C PHE A 69 -12.59 2.77 -2.35
N SER A 70 -12.63 3.78 -1.48
CA SER A 70 -11.60 4.83 -1.49
C SER A 70 -10.24 4.18 -1.27
N THR A 71 -9.23 4.67 -1.96
CA THR A 71 -7.87 4.11 -1.87
C THR A 71 -6.88 5.22 -1.57
N VAL A 72 -5.88 4.93 -0.74
CA VAL A 72 -4.76 5.81 -0.44
C VAL A 72 -3.48 5.00 -0.68
N VAL A 73 -2.61 5.49 -1.55
CA VAL A 73 -1.34 4.85 -1.86
C VAL A 73 -0.21 5.83 -1.51
N ALA A 74 0.87 5.34 -0.91
CA ALA A 74 2.12 6.06 -0.83
C ALA A 74 3.24 5.15 -1.36
N GLU A 75 4.21 5.74 -2.04
CA GLU A 75 5.37 5.02 -2.56
C GLU A 75 6.63 5.49 -1.85
N ILE A 76 7.52 4.54 -1.53
CA ILE A 76 8.85 4.80 -0.99
C ILE A 76 9.87 3.85 -1.62
N THR A 77 11.14 4.23 -1.56
CA THR A 77 12.26 3.35 -1.92
C THR A 77 12.56 2.35 -0.79
N PRO A 78 13.25 1.23 -1.07
CA PRO A 78 13.71 0.31 -0.02
C PRO A 78 14.60 0.97 1.04
N ASN A 79 15.43 1.93 0.65
CA ASN A 79 16.30 2.66 1.58
C ASN A 79 15.49 3.54 2.54
N GLU A 80 14.40 4.14 2.08
CA GLU A 80 13.52 4.95 2.92
C GLU A 80 12.69 4.09 3.87
N LEU A 81 12.30 2.90 3.45
CA LEU A 81 11.68 1.93 4.35
C LEU A 81 12.60 1.60 5.53
N ASP A 82 13.89 1.35 5.26
CA ASP A 82 14.88 1.08 6.30
C ASP A 82 15.10 2.30 7.21
N GLN A 83 15.12 3.51 6.65
CA GLN A 83 15.16 4.74 7.45
C GLN A 83 13.93 4.88 8.36
N LEU A 84 12.72 4.71 7.82
CA LEU A 84 11.46 4.81 8.56
C LEU A 84 11.33 3.74 9.66
N ARG A 85 11.88 2.55 9.44
CA ARG A 85 11.97 1.53 10.50
C ARG A 85 12.85 1.98 11.67
N ALA A 86 13.91 2.76 11.40
CA ALA A 86 14.82 3.26 12.42
C ALA A 86 14.32 4.54 13.11
N THR A 87 13.64 5.43 12.38
CA THR A 87 13.20 6.75 12.86
C THR A 87 11.74 6.78 13.30
N GLY A 88 10.95 5.80 12.86
CA GLY A 88 9.51 5.69 13.12
C GLY A 88 8.67 6.14 11.92
N PHE A 89 7.51 5.50 11.77
CA PHE A 89 6.52 5.88 10.76
C PHE A 89 5.63 7.02 11.25
N PRO A 90 5.16 7.90 10.35
CA PRO A 90 4.16 8.90 10.71
C PRO A 90 2.84 8.23 11.10
N LYS A 91 2.02 8.96 11.87
CA LYS A 91 0.70 8.47 12.31
C LYS A 91 -0.13 8.00 11.11
N GLY A 92 -0.72 6.81 11.22
CA GLY A 92 -1.53 6.20 10.17
C GLY A 92 -0.75 5.35 9.17
N TRP A 93 0.59 5.31 9.28
CA TRP A 93 1.48 4.50 8.44
C TRP A 93 2.28 3.46 9.24
N ASP A 94 1.81 3.14 10.45
CA ASP A 94 2.44 2.12 11.30
C ASP A 94 2.28 0.71 10.68
N LEU A 95 3.40 0.03 10.48
CA LEU A 95 3.46 -1.28 9.83
C LEU A 95 3.34 -2.46 10.81
N SER A 96 3.23 -2.22 12.12
CA SER A 96 3.23 -3.28 13.15
C SER A 96 2.12 -4.32 12.99
N ALA A 97 0.98 -3.91 12.44
CA ALA A 97 -0.16 -4.79 12.14
C ALA A 97 -0.45 -4.92 10.64
N ALA A 98 0.44 -4.42 9.77
CA ALA A 98 0.21 -4.42 8.34
C ALA A 98 0.32 -5.83 7.74
N ARG A 99 -0.54 -6.13 6.76
CA ARG A 99 -0.40 -7.32 5.91
C ARG A 99 0.62 -7.01 4.83
N VAL A 100 1.64 -7.85 4.69
CA VAL A 100 2.71 -7.65 3.72
C VAL A 100 2.66 -8.68 2.60
N THR A 101 2.70 -8.19 1.37
CA THR A 101 2.89 -9.02 0.17
C THR A 101 4.24 -8.67 -0.43
N ARG A 102 5.05 -9.68 -0.76
CA ARG A 102 6.38 -9.50 -1.34
C ARG A 102 6.45 -10.13 -2.72
N ARG A 103 7.20 -9.52 -3.63
CA ARG A 103 7.58 -10.20 -4.87
C ARG A 103 8.38 -11.44 -4.51
N SER A 104 7.90 -12.60 -4.93
CA SER A 104 8.66 -13.84 -4.75
C SER A 104 9.91 -13.77 -5.62
N SER A 105 11.07 -14.04 -5.03
CA SER A 105 12.29 -14.30 -5.80
C SER A 105 12.05 -15.56 -6.61
N ALA A 106 12.03 -15.45 -7.94
CA ALA A 106 12.07 -16.61 -8.82
C ALA A 106 13.46 -17.27 -8.76
#